data_AF-A0A2V7W9M7-F1
#
_entry.id   AF-A0A2V7W9M7-F1
#
_cell.length_a   1.000
_cell.length_b   1.000
_cell.length_c   1.000
_cell.angle_alpha   90.00
_cell.angle_beta   90.00
_cell.angle_gamma   90.00
#
_symmetry.space_group_name_H-M   'P 1'
#
loop_
_entity.id
_entity.type
_entity.pdbx_description
1 polymer ?
#
loop_
_entity_poly.entity_id
_entity_poly.type
_entity_poly.pdbx_seq_one_letter_code
_entity_poly.pdbx_strand_id
1 'polypeptide(L)'
;MWARIENGDAASDIDECLAALEVDDRRRNATALLARDYWLRGKLLALRTEHDPALDAFADATAKYQLLNNDDALVRVGIDAVASTVALERYKAAISICRSLAEYSTRLDRNEPTRRRGLTAEVMTYLRELAQQYALTEDVVFDVRRYIFRITYQRPFPFRAPISPLTV
;
A
#
# COMPACT_ATOMS: atom_id res chain seq x y z
N MET A 1 27.18 3.08 -3.88
CA MET A 1 28.53 2.50 -4.02
C MET A 1 29.20 3.27 -5.14
N TRP A 2 30.08 4.22 -4.80
CA TRP A 2 30.76 5.06 -5.80
C TRP A 2 32.04 4.32 -6.19
N ALA A 3 32.12 3.84 -7.43
CA ALA A 3 33.32 3.18 -7.93
C ALA A 3 34.43 4.24 -8.08
N ARG A 4 35.62 3.91 -7.56
CA ARG A 4 36.86 4.66 -7.84
C ARG A 4 37.16 4.49 -9.32
N ILE A 5 37.05 5.57 -10.09
CA ILE A 5 37.51 5.62 -11.49
C ILE A 5 39.04 5.80 -11.43
N GLU A 6 39.77 4.69 -11.45
CA GLU A 6 41.24 4.68 -11.53
C GLU A 6 41.67 4.32 -12.97
N ASN A 7 42.04 5.34 -13.75
CA ASN A 7 42.92 5.35 -14.93
C ASN A 7 43.05 4.05 -15.77
N GLY A 8 41.93 3.46 -16.14
CA GLY A 8 41.77 2.46 -17.20
C GLY A 8 40.40 2.68 -17.84
N ASP A 9 40.36 2.73 -19.17
CA ASP A 9 39.24 3.04 -20.07
C ASP A 9 37.87 3.37 -19.42
N ALA A 10 37.77 4.56 -18.82
CA ALA A 10 36.58 4.99 -18.08
C ALA A 10 35.29 4.97 -18.91
N ALA A 11 35.39 5.00 -20.24
CA ALA A 11 34.25 4.85 -21.14
C ALA A 11 33.65 3.43 -21.09
N SER A 12 34.50 2.39 -21.06
CA SER A 12 34.07 0.99 -20.95
C SER A 12 33.39 0.72 -19.60
N ASP A 13 33.95 1.26 -18.51
CA ASP A 13 33.37 1.13 -17.17
C ASP A 13 32.01 1.86 -17.05
N ILE A 14 31.86 3.00 -17.73
CA ILE A 14 30.59 3.75 -17.79
C ILE A 14 29.56 2.96 -18.60
N ASP A 15 29.93 2.42 -19.76
CA ASP A 15 29.02 1.63 -20.61
C ASP A 15 28.54 0.36 -19.91
N GLU A 16 29.41 -0.32 -19.16
CA GLU A 16 29.02 -1.45 -18.31
C GLU A 16 28.04 -1.04 -17.20
N CYS A 17 28.28 0.10 -16.54
CA CYS A 17 27.36 0.63 -15.52
C CYS A 17 26.00 1.01 -16.12
N LEU A 18 25.97 1.61 -17.31
CA LEU A 18 24.73 1.97 -18.01
C LEU A 18 23.95 0.72 -18.43
N ALA A 19 24.63 -0.29 -18.97
CA ALA A 19 24.01 -1.56 -19.33
C ALA A 19 23.41 -2.27 -18.09
N ALA A 20 24.12 -2.25 -16.96
CA ALA A 20 23.61 -2.78 -15.70
C ALA A 20 22.36 -2.02 -15.21
N LEU A 21 22.35 -0.68 -15.32
CA LEU A 21 21.19 0.15 -14.97
C LEU A 21 19.98 -0.14 -15.87
N GLU A 22 20.18 -0.35 -17.18
CA GLU A 22 19.10 -0.72 -18.10
C GLU A 22 18.50 -2.11 -17.81
N VAL A 23 19.33 -3.07 -17.43
CA VAL A 23 18.87 -4.41 -17.02
C VAL A 23 18.05 -4.30 -15.73
N ASP A 24 18.53 -3.54 -14.75
CA ASP A 24 17.82 -3.29 -13.50
C ASP A 24 16.49 -2.57 -13.73
N ASP A 25 16.45 -1.57 -14.62
CA ASP A 25 15.22 -0.85 -14.95
C ASP A 25 14.19 -1.77 -15.61
N ARG A 26 14.61 -2.59 -16.60
CA ARG A 26 13.74 -3.60 -17.21
C ARG A 26 13.18 -4.59 -16.18
N ARG A 27 14.01 -5.04 -15.23
CA ARG A 27 13.58 -5.94 -14.16
C ARG A 27 12.57 -5.28 -13.21
N ARG A 28 12.80 -4.03 -12.82
CA ARG A 28 11.87 -3.24 -12.00
C ARG A 28 10.54 -3.03 -12.72
N ASN A 29 10.57 -2.70 -14.01
CA ASN A 29 9.37 -2.56 -14.84
C ASN A 29 8.57 -3.85 -14.93
N ALA A 30 9.22 -4.99 -15.21
CA ALA A 30 8.56 -6.29 -15.21
C ALA A 30 7.93 -6.63 -13.85
N THR A 31 8.62 -6.31 -12.76
CA THR A 31 8.13 -6.51 -11.39
C THR A 31 6.92 -5.62 -11.09
N ALA A 32 6.94 -4.37 -11.54
CA ALA A 32 5.85 -3.42 -11.36
C ALA A 32 4.59 -3.81 -12.14
N LEU A 33 4.75 -4.30 -13.38
CA LEU A 33 3.65 -4.83 -14.17
C LEU A 33 3.03 -6.05 -13.49
N LEU A 34 3.85 -7.01 -13.06
CA LEU A 34 3.38 -8.20 -12.37
C LEU A 34 2.65 -7.86 -11.05
N ALA A 35 3.18 -6.92 -10.27
CA ALA A 35 2.52 -6.43 -9.05
C ALA A 35 1.12 -5.88 -9.33
N ARG A 36 1.00 -5.10 -10.41
CA ARG A 36 -0.27 -4.52 -10.86
C ARG A 36 -1.24 -5.59 -11.32
N ASP A 37 -0.78 -6.60 -12.04
CA ASP A 37 -1.63 -7.71 -12.51
C ASP A 37 -2.19 -8.53 -11.35
N TYR A 38 -1.38 -8.85 -10.34
CA TYR A 38 -1.85 -9.49 -9.11
C TYR A 38 -2.89 -8.63 -8.39
N TRP A 39 -2.64 -7.34 -8.27
CA TRP A 39 -3.59 -6.43 -7.62
C TRP A 39 -4.93 -6.40 -8.38
N LEU A 40 -4.91 -6.22 -9.71
CA LEU A 40 -6.11 -6.23 -10.55
C LEU A 40 -6.86 -7.56 -10.46
N ARG A 41 -6.14 -8.69 -10.46
CA ARG A 41 -6.71 -10.02 -10.26
C ARG A 41 -7.43 -10.12 -8.91
N GLY A 42 -6.80 -9.68 -7.83
CA GLY A 42 -7.42 -9.66 -6.50
C GLY A 42 -8.70 -8.84 -6.48
N LYS A 43 -8.71 -7.66 -7.13
CA LYS A 43 -9.91 -6.82 -7.26
C LYS A 43 -11.04 -7.52 -8.02
N LEU A 44 -10.73 -8.18 -9.13
CA LEU A 44 -11.72 -8.93 -9.93
C LEU A 44 -12.31 -10.11 -9.16
N LEU A 45 -11.48 -10.84 -8.40
CA LEU A 45 -11.93 -11.93 -7.53
C LEU A 45 -12.82 -11.42 -6.40
N ALA A 46 -12.44 -10.34 -5.73
CA ALA A 46 -13.24 -9.72 -4.68
C ALA A 46 -14.61 -9.22 -5.20
N LEU A 47 -14.67 -8.68 -6.42
CA LEU A 47 -15.93 -8.29 -7.08
C LEU A 47 -16.83 -9.50 -7.37
N ARG A 48 -16.25 -10.67 -7.58
CA ARG A 48 -16.95 -11.95 -7.71
C ARG A 48 -17.26 -12.60 -6.35
N THR A 49 -17.04 -11.91 -5.24
CA THR A 49 -17.19 -12.41 -3.85
C THR A 49 -16.24 -13.57 -3.49
N GLU A 50 -15.22 -13.82 -4.32
CA GLU A 50 -14.19 -14.84 -4.09
C GLU A 50 -13.07 -14.24 -3.23
N HIS A 51 -13.36 -13.97 -1.96
CA HIS A 51 -12.48 -13.17 -1.09
C HIS A 51 -11.20 -13.89 -0.66
N ASP A 52 -11.22 -15.20 -0.44
CA ASP A 52 -10.01 -15.97 -0.11
C ASP A 52 -8.94 -15.91 -1.22
N PRO A 53 -9.24 -16.30 -2.47
CA PRO A 53 -8.25 -16.19 -3.55
C PRO A 53 -7.93 -14.73 -3.91
N ALA A 54 -8.80 -13.78 -3.59
CA ALA A 54 -8.47 -12.36 -3.69
C ALA A 54 -7.37 -11.97 -2.69
N LEU A 55 -7.42 -12.46 -1.46
CA LEU A 55 -6.40 -12.21 -0.44
C LEU A 55 -5.04 -12.79 -0.84
N ASP A 56 -5.00 -13.97 -1.44
CA ASP A 56 -3.76 -14.55 -1.98
C ASP A 56 -3.15 -13.63 -3.05
N ALA A 57 -3.97 -13.16 -3.99
CA ALA A 57 -3.51 -12.23 -5.03
C ALA A 57 -3.05 -10.88 -4.45
N PHE A 58 -3.71 -10.36 -3.41
CA PHE A 58 -3.25 -9.15 -2.73
C PHE A 58 -1.94 -9.36 -1.96
N ALA A 59 -1.72 -10.53 -1.38
CA ALA A 59 -0.46 -10.87 -0.73
C ALA A 59 0.70 -10.91 -1.74
N ASP A 60 0.48 -11.52 -2.92
CA ASP A 60 1.45 -11.51 -4.02
C ASP A 60 1.78 -10.10 -4.50
N ALA A 61 0.76 -9.26 -4.71
CA ALA A 61 0.94 -7.85 -5.08
C ALA A 61 1.73 -7.08 -4.01
N THR A 62 1.42 -7.30 -2.73
CA THR A 62 2.09 -6.68 -1.58
C THR A 62 3.58 -7.02 -1.58
N ALA A 63 3.92 -8.30 -1.73
CA ALA A 63 5.32 -8.73 -1.77
C ALA A 63 6.11 -8.05 -2.90
N LYS A 64 5.51 -7.88 -4.09
CA LYS A 64 6.18 -7.19 -5.21
C LYS A 64 6.30 -5.68 -4.99
N TYR A 65 5.27 -5.02 -4.47
CA TYR A 65 5.36 -3.58 -4.17
C TYR A 65 6.31 -3.26 -3.02
N GLN A 66 6.51 -4.18 -2.07
CA GLN A 66 7.56 -4.07 -1.04
C GLN A 66 8.95 -4.07 -1.68
N LEU A 67 9.22 -4.97 -2.62
CA LEU A 67 10.50 -5.00 -3.36
C LEU A 67 10.76 -3.72 -4.15
N LEU A 68 9.70 -3.07 -4.63
CA LEU A 68 9.77 -1.81 -5.37
C LEU A 68 9.81 -0.56 -4.47
N ASN A 69 9.73 -0.72 -3.14
CA ASN A 69 9.56 0.38 -2.18
C ASN A 69 8.40 1.33 -2.56
N ASN A 70 7.32 0.80 -3.15
CA ASN A 70 6.18 1.58 -3.58
C ASN A 70 5.13 1.62 -2.45
N ASP A 71 5.41 2.44 -1.44
CA ASP A 71 4.58 2.54 -0.23
C ASP A 71 3.13 2.96 -0.54
N ASP A 72 2.89 3.79 -1.57
CA ASP A 72 1.53 4.15 -2.00
C ASP A 72 0.73 2.95 -2.51
N ALA A 73 1.35 2.12 -3.35
CA ALA A 73 0.70 0.93 -3.88
C ALA A 73 0.45 -0.10 -2.78
N LEU A 74 1.39 -0.26 -1.83
CA LEU A 74 1.20 -1.11 -0.65
C LEU A 74 -0.02 -0.69 0.17
N VAL A 75 -0.19 0.62 0.36
CA VAL A 75 -1.34 1.15 1.08
C VAL A 75 -2.63 0.76 0.37
N ARG A 76 -2.72 1.00 -0.94
CA ARG A 76 -3.93 0.72 -1.72
C ARG A 76 -4.27 -0.78 -1.77
N VAL A 77 -3.28 -1.64 -1.96
CA VAL A 77 -3.46 -3.10 -1.94
C VAL A 77 -3.90 -3.57 -0.56
N GLY A 78 -3.27 -3.08 0.51
CA GLY A 78 -3.62 -3.45 1.87
C GLY A 78 -5.05 -3.05 2.24
N ILE A 79 -5.56 -1.94 1.70
CA ILE A 79 -6.95 -1.55 1.87
C ILE A 79 -7.90 -2.54 1.21
N ASP A 80 -7.62 -2.97 -0.02
CA ASP A 80 -8.45 -3.96 -0.72
C ASP A 80 -8.40 -5.32 0.02
N ALA A 81 -7.26 -5.65 0.64
CA ALA A 81 -7.12 -6.81 1.51
C ALA A 81 -7.91 -6.68 2.83
N VAL A 82 -7.93 -5.49 3.45
CA VAL A 82 -8.82 -5.18 4.58
C VAL A 82 -10.28 -5.37 4.18
N ALA A 83 -10.68 -4.88 3.01
CA ALA A 83 -12.04 -5.02 2.53
C ALA A 83 -12.46 -6.49 2.38
N SER A 84 -11.57 -7.34 1.85
CA SER A 84 -11.82 -8.77 1.66
C SER A 84 -11.77 -9.56 2.96
N THR A 85 -10.87 -9.22 3.90
CA THR A 85 -10.85 -9.85 5.23
C THR A 85 -12.08 -9.51 6.06
N VAL A 86 -12.57 -8.27 6.00
CA VAL A 86 -13.85 -7.87 6.63
C VAL A 86 -15.04 -8.59 6.00
N ALA A 87 -15.07 -8.74 4.68
CA ALA A 87 -16.13 -9.49 4.00
C ALA A 87 -16.18 -10.98 4.39
N LEU A 88 -15.04 -11.53 4.85
CA LEU A 88 -14.93 -12.88 5.41
C LEU A 88 -15.10 -12.92 6.94
N GLU A 89 -15.47 -11.81 7.58
CA GLU A 89 -15.59 -11.68 9.04
C GLU A 89 -14.29 -12.01 9.81
N ARG A 90 -13.12 -11.91 9.15
CA ARG A 90 -11.81 -12.17 9.73
C ARG A 90 -11.24 -10.93 10.40
N TYR A 91 -11.95 -10.38 11.37
CA TYR A 91 -11.67 -9.06 11.94
C TYR A 91 -10.28 -8.93 12.58
N LYS A 92 -9.79 -9.97 13.25
CA LYS A 92 -8.42 -9.96 13.81
C LYS A 92 -7.35 -9.80 12.71
N ALA A 93 -7.54 -10.46 11.57
CA ALA A 93 -6.64 -10.31 10.44
C ALA A 93 -6.75 -8.90 9.81
N ALA A 94 -7.97 -8.39 9.67
CA ALA A 94 -8.22 -7.04 9.16
C ALA A 94 -7.54 -5.97 10.04
N ILE A 95 -7.66 -6.08 11.37
CA ILE A 95 -6.99 -5.20 12.34
C ILE A 95 -5.46 -5.27 12.19
N SER A 96 -4.90 -6.48 12.02
CA SER A 96 -3.46 -6.66 11.79
C SER A 96 -3.00 -5.94 10.53
N ILE A 97 -3.73 -6.06 9.42
CA ILE A 97 -3.41 -5.36 8.17
C ILE A 97 -3.50 -3.84 8.35
N CYS A 98 -4.54 -3.34 9.04
CA CYS A 98 -4.66 -1.91 9.37
C CYS A 98 -3.49 -1.37 10.20
N ARG A 99 -2.95 -2.16 11.14
CA ARG A 99 -1.74 -1.77 11.89
C ARG A 99 -0.52 -1.66 10.99
N SER A 100 -0.27 -2.65 10.14
CA SER A 100 0.83 -2.58 9.16
C SER A 100 0.68 -1.39 8.21
N LEU A 101 -0.54 -1.11 7.76
CA LEU A 101 -0.84 0.08 6.95
C LEU A 101 -0.51 1.39 7.67
N ALA A 102 -0.87 1.52 8.95
CA ALA A 102 -0.50 2.68 9.78
C ALA A 102 1.03 2.86 9.91
N GLU A 103 1.79 1.77 10.01
CA GLU A 103 3.25 1.81 10.02
C GLU A 103 3.82 2.30 8.68
N TYR A 104 3.31 1.77 7.56
CA TYR A 104 3.69 2.24 6.21
C TYR A 104 3.38 3.72 6.01
N SER A 105 2.20 4.17 6.45
CA SER A 105 1.85 5.60 6.40
C SER A 105 2.78 6.46 7.24
N THR A 106 3.17 5.98 8.42
CA THR A 106 4.10 6.73 9.30
C THR A 106 5.45 6.91 8.63
N ARG A 107 5.94 5.88 7.93
CA ARG A 107 7.18 5.94 7.16
C ARG A 107 7.06 6.90 5.98
N LEU A 108 5.96 6.82 5.22
CA LEU A 108 5.70 7.71 4.10
C LEU A 108 5.64 9.18 4.53
N ASP A 109 4.99 9.48 5.65
CA ASP A 109 4.95 10.81 6.25
C ASP A 109 6.33 11.36 6.65
N ARG A 110 7.22 10.49 7.15
CA ARG A 110 8.60 10.88 7.52
C ARG A 110 9.44 11.19 6.30
N ASN A 111 9.26 10.41 5.23
CA ASN A 111 10.03 10.55 3.99
C ASN A 111 9.50 11.69 3.12
N GLU A 112 8.18 11.96 3.15
CA GLU A 112 7.50 12.87 2.23
C GLU A 112 6.44 13.76 2.94
N PRO A 113 6.86 14.64 3.88
CA PRO A 113 5.93 15.39 4.75
C PRO A 113 4.98 16.35 4.03
N THR A 114 5.31 16.77 2.80
CA THR A 114 4.48 17.67 1.98
C THR A 114 3.31 16.96 1.29
N ARG A 115 3.30 15.62 1.26
CA ARG A 115 2.34 14.80 0.50
C ARG A 115 1.01 14.54 1.22
N ARG A 116 0.86 15.04 2.46
CA ARG A 116 -0.28 14.85 3.38
C ARG A 116 -1.67 15.26 2.86
N ARG A 117 -1.79 15.97 1.73
CA ARG A 117 -3.06 16.58 1.29
C ARG A 117 -3.97 15.68 0.44
N GLY A 118 -3.64 14.40 0.28
CA GLY A 118 -4.49 13.43 -0.42
C GLY A 118 -5.52 12.76 0.49
N LEU A 119 -6.68 12.39 -0.05
CA LEU A 119 -7.75 11.73 0.72
C LEU A 119 -7.35 10.34 1.26
N THR A 120 -6.47 9.63 0.55
CA THR A 120 -5.83 8.41 1.08
C THR A 120 -4.96 8.74 2.29
N ALA A 121 -4.23 9.86 2.28
CA ALA A 121 -3.39 10.28 3.40
C ALA A 121 -4.22 10.65 4.64
N GLU A 122 -5.42 11.20 4.48
CA GLU A 122 -6.35 11.47 5.59
C GLU A 122 -6.77 10.18 6.31
N VAL A 123 -7.16 9.15 5.55
CA VAL A 123 -7.57 7.85 6.11
C VAL A 123 -6.41 7.16 6.82
N MET A 124 -5.23 7.23 6.21
CA MET A 124 -4.03 6.62 6.77
C MET A 124 -3.55 7.35 8.02
N THR A 125 -3.73 8.68 8.07
CA THR A 125 -3.53 9.48 9.29
C THR A 125 -4.47 9.02 10.40
N TYR A 126 -5.75 8.86 10.09
CA TYR A 126 -6.74 8.37 11.05
C TYR A 126 -6.44 6.95 11.54
N LEU A 127 -6.14 6.01 10.64
CA LEU A 127 -5.74 4.65 10.98
C LEU A 127 -4.51 4.64 11.91
N ARG A 128 -3.54 5.52 11.65
CA ARG A 128 -2.36 5.69 12.49
C ARG A 128 -2.69 6.21 13.88
N GLU A 129 -3.50 7.27 13.97
CA GLU A 129 -3.91 7.83 15.26
C GLU A 129 -4.63 6.78 16.12
N LEU A 130 -5.54 6.02 15.53
CA LEU A 130 -6.24 4.94 16.22
C LEU A 130 -5.32 3.76 16.57
N ALA A 131 -4.37 3.41 15.71
CA ALA A 131 -3.37 2.38 16.01
C ALA A 131 -2.51 2.77 17.21
N GLN A 132 -2.06 4.03 17.28
CA GLN A 132 -1.28 4.54 18.41
C GLN A 132 -2.06 4.56 19.72
N GLN A 133 -3.37 4.77 19.67
CA GLN A 133 -4.26 4.77 20.82
C GLN A 133 -4.82 3.38 21.19
N TYR A 134 -4.40 2.32 20.49
CA TYR A 134 -4.96 0.96 20.63
C TYR A 134 -6.50 0.90 20.45
N ALA A 135 -7.08 1.84 19.68
CA ALA A 135 -8.52 2.06 19.53
C ALA A 135 -9.09 1.53 18.19
N LEU A 136 -8.35 0.69 17.46
CA LEU A 136 -8.82 0.04 16.23
C LEU A 136 -9.89 -1.01 16.56
N THR A 137 -11.16 -0.69 16.27
CA THR A 137 -12.33 -1.58 16.39
C THR A 137 -12.84 -2.04 15.02
N GLU A 138 -13.73 -3.03 14.99
CA GLU A 138 -14.32 -3.56 13.76
C GLU A 138 -15.08 -2.49 12.96
N ASP A 139 -15.84 -1.62 13.64
CA ASP A 139 -16.59 -0.51 13.03
C ASP A 139 -15.67 0.48 12.31
N VAL A 140 -14.53 0.81 12.92
CA VAL A 140 -13.51 1.69 12.32
C VAL A 140 -12.97 1.10 11.01
N VAL A 141 -12.70 -0.21 10.99
CA VAL A 141 -12.22 -0.90 9.79
C VAL A 141 -13.27 -0.84 8.68
N PHE A 142 -14.55 -0.99 9.03
CA PHE A 142 -15.66 -0.88 8.09
C PHE A 142 -15.78 0.53 7.50
N ASP A 143 -15.66 1.58 8.31
CA ASP A 143 -15.75 2.96 7.85
C ASP A 143 -14.56 3.38 6.97
N VAL A 144 -13.36 2.94 7.32
CA VAL A 144 -12.15 3.10 6.50
C VAL A 144 -12.35 2.46 5.13
N ARG A 145 -12.81 1.20 5.08
CA ARG A 145 -13.14 0.50 3.83
C ARG A 145 -14.16 1.29 3.02
N ARG A 146 -15.26 1.71 3.64
CA ARG A 146 -16.37 2.41 2.96
C ARG A 146 -15.90 3.74 2.37
N TYR A 147 -15.08 4.47 3.10
CA TYR A 147 -14.52 5.71 2.62
C TYR A 147 -13.59 5.49 1.42
N ILE A 148 -12.69 4.51 1.49
CA ILE A 148 -11.73 4.28 0.42
C ILE A 148 -12.43 3.78 -0.85
N PHE A 149 -13.43 2.91 -0.69
CA PHE A 149 -14.30 2.52 -1.79
C PHE A 149 -14.93 3.74 -2.46
N ARG A 150 -15.49 4.67 -1.67
CA ARG A 150 -16.09 5.89 -2.22
C ARG A 150 -15.08 6.79 -2.94
N ILE A 151 -13.89 7.07 -2.40
CA ILE A 151 -12.92 7.92 -3.11
C ILE A 151 -12.32 7.25 -4.34
N THR A 152 -12.33 5.92 -4.41
CA THR A 152 -11.81 5.15 -5.54
C THR A 152 -12.81 5.07 -6.69
N TYR A 153 -14.11 4.96 -6.39
CA TYR A 153 -15.15 4.69 -7.39
C TYR A 153 -16.22 5.79 -7.50
N GLN A 154 -16.20 6.81 -6.63
CA GLN A 154 -17.17 7.91 -6.59
C GLN A 154 -16.46 9.26 -6.45
N ARG A 155 -17.22 10.35 -6.41
CA ARG A 155 -16.65 11.68 -6.19
C ARG A 155 -15.91 11.74 -4.85
N PRO A 156 -14.68 12.28 -4.82
CA PRO A 156 -13.93 12.48 -3.59
C PRO A 156 -14.70 13.37 -2.61
N PHE A 157 -14.70 13.00 -1.33
CA PHE A 157 -15.27 13.77 -0.22
C PHE A 157 -14.33 13.65 0.99
N PRO A 158 -14.31 14.62 1.93
CA PRO A 158 -13.44 14.58 3.09
C PRO A 158 -13.73 13.39 4.00
N PHE A 159 -12.68 12.78 4.57
CA PHE A 159 -12.86 11.70 5.55
C PHE A 159 -13.56 12.24 6.79
N ARG A 160 -14.68 11.63 7.17
CA ARG A 160 -15.33 11.88 8.45
C ARG A 160 -15.16 10.64 9.31
N ALA A 161 -14.25 10.73 10.26
CA ALA A 161 -14.07 9.71 11.29
C ALA A 161 -15.41 9.45 11.99
N PRO A 162 -15.79 8.19 12.24
CA PRO A 162 -16.85 7.90 13.21
C PRO A 162 -16.48 8.49 14.57
N ILE A 163 -17.48 9.02 15.28
CA ILE A 163 -17.33 9.52 16.64
C ILE A 163 -16.97 8.31 17.50
N SER A 164 -15.72 8.23 17.95
CA SER A 164 -15.29 7.13 18.82
C SER A 164 -16.06 7.19 20.13
N PRO A 165 -16.73 6.11 20.57
CA PRO A 165 -17.42 6.06 21.85
C PRO A 165 -16.47 6.17 23.06
N LEU A 166 -15.15 6.18 22.84
CA LEU A 166 -14.12 6.40 23.87
C LEU A 166 -13.96 7.86 24.30
N THR A 167 -14.88 8.75 23.89
CA THR A 167 -15.00 10.12 24.42
C THR A 167 -16.19 10.21 25.38
N VAL A 168 -16.07 9.54 26.52
CA VAL A 168 -16.73 9.91 27.79
C VAL A 168 -15.75 9.64 28.92
#